data_AF-A0AAE3ZYX4-F1
#
_entry.id   AF-A0AAE3ZYX4-F1
#
_cell.length_a   1.000
_cell.length_b   1.000
_cell.length_c   1.000
_cell.angle_alpha   90.00
_cell.angle_beta   90.00
_cell.angle_gamma   90.00
#
_symmetry.space_group_name_H-M   'P 1'
#
loop_
_entity.id
_entity.type
_entity.pdbx_description
1 polymer ?
#
loop_
_entity_poly.entity_id
_entity_poly.type
_entity_poly.pdbx_seq_one_letter_code
_entity_poly.pdbx_strand_id
1 'polypeptide(L)'
;MPFECGTTGSIQRPARARALELVADGRALLVVPAGDRRVTLHPELTAVPIGDAPPCRVVVVTRGADRDPLVEAFRESALACLAAPVPRPE
;
A
#
# COMPACT_ATOMS: atom_id res chain seq x y z
N MET A 1 6.87 -20.39 -19.25
CA MET A 1 5.69 -19.51 -19.46
C MET A 1 6.05 -18.12 -18.98
N PRO A 2 6.29 -17.12 -19.84
CA PRO A 2 6.49 -15.75 -19.37
C PRO A 2 5.13 -15.07 -19.17
N PHE A 3 4.91 -14.48 -17.99
CA PHE A 3 3.81 -13.54 -17.79
C PHE A 3 4.25 -12.19 -18.38
N GLU A 4 3.65 -11.81 -19.51
CA GLU A 4 3.81 -10.46 -20.05
C GLU A 4 3.03 -9.47 -19.19
N CYS A 5 3.75 -8.54 -18.55
CA CYS A 5 3.14 -7.38 -17.89
C CYS A 5 2.69 -6.39 -18.97
N GLY A 6 1.54 -6.64 -19.58
CA GLY A 6 0.94 -5.77 -20.59
C GLY A 6 0.61 -4.41 -19.99
N THR A 7 1.37 -3.38 -20.35
CA THR A 7 1.15 -1.98 -19.92
C THR A 7 0.11 -1.24 -20.80
N THR A 8 -0.60 -1.96 -21.67
CA THR A 8 -1.46 -1.36 -22.72
C THR A 8 -2.95 -1.63 -22.51
N GLY A 9 -3.41 -1.74 -21.27
CA GLY A 9 -4.83 -1.71 -20.91
C GLY A 9 -5.12 -0.46 -20.10
N SER A 10 -6.18 0.26 -20.43
CA SER A 10 -6.69 1.36 -19.59
C SER A 10 -6.84 0.85 -18.15
N ILE A 11 -5.95 1.31 -17.27
CA ILE A 11 -5.99 0.97 -15.84
C ILE A 11 -7.20 1.71 -15.26
N GLN A 12 -8.37 1.12 -15.36
CA GLN A 12 -9.48 1.50 -14.49
C GLN A 12 -8.98 1.26 -13.07
N ARG A 13 -8.87 2.33 -12.27
CA ARG A 13 -8.56 2.21 -10.84
C ARG A 13 -9.88 2.01 -10.12
N PRO A 14 -10.33 0.77 -9.83
CA PRO A 14 -11.44 0.58 -8.92
C PRO A 14 -11.07 1.22 -7.58
N ALA A 15 -12.08 1.72 -6.86
CA ALA A 15 -11.90 2.10 -5.46
C ALA A 15 -11.20 0.93 -4.73
N ARG A 16 -10.16 1.23 -3.95
CA ARG A 16 -9.29 0.19 -3.36
C ARG A 16 -10.04 -0.89 -2.56
N ALA A 17 -11.19 -0.56 -1.98
CA ALA A 17 -12.05 -1.54 -1.31
C ALA A 17 -12.57 -2.61 -2.28
N ARG A 18 -13.03 -2.21 -3.47
CA ARG A 18 -13.58 -3.13 -4.48
C ARG A 18 -12.50 -3.97 -5.17
N ALA A 19 -11.26 -3.48 -5.21
CA ALA A 19 -10.15 -4.23 -5.81
C ALA A 19 -9.86 -5.55 -5.06
N LEU A 20 -10.01 -5.56 -3.74
CA LEU A 20 -9.79 -6.76 -2.92
C LEU A 20 -10.86 -7.83 -3.19
N GLU A 21 -12.12 -7.43 -3.32
CA GLU A 21 -13.22 -8.35 -3.65
C GLU A 21 -13.00 -9.05 -4.99
N LEU A 22 -12.48 -8.34 -6.00
CA LEU A 22 -12.14 -8.96 -7.29
C LEU A 22 -11.01 -10.00 -7.18
N VAL A 23 -10.08 -9.81 -6.25
CA VAL A 23 -9.01 -10.78 -5.98
C VAL A 23 -9.56 -11.98 -5.22
N ALA A 24 -10.45 -11.74 -4.23
CA ALA A 24 -11.13 -12.80 -3.48
C ALA A 24 -12.00 -13.68 -4.39
N ASP A 25 -12.69 -13.07 -5.37
CA ASP A 25 -13.43 -13.79 -6.41
C ASP A 25 -12.52 -14.57 -7.39
N GLY A 26 -11.20 -14.52 -7.25
CA GLY A 26 -10.24 -15.16 -8.15
C GLY A 26 -10.14 -14.50 -9.53
N ARG A 27 -10.61 -13.26 -9.68
CA ARG A 27 -10.69 -12.54 -10.96
C ARG A 27 -9.54 -11.56 -11.20
N ALA A 28 -8.68 -11.35 -10.21
CA ALA A 28 -7.59 -10.39 -10.30
C ALA A 28 -6.41 -10.74 -9.39
N LEU A 29 -5.29 -10.06 -9.62
CA LEU A 29 -4.18 -9.92 -8.68
C LEU A 29 -4.04 -8.45 -8.29
N LEU A 30 -3.51 -8.18 -7.10
CA LEU A 30 -3.31 -6.82 -6.61
C LEU A 30 -1.92 -6.65 -6.01
N VAL A 31 -1.18 -5.65 -6.50
CA VAL A 31 0.07 -5.19 -5.88
C VAL A 31 -0.28 -4.13 -4.84
N VAL A 32 0.13 -4.35 -3.60
CA VAL A 32 -0.12 -3.44 -2.47
C VAL A 32 1.18 -3.13 -1.73
N PRO A 33 1.26 -2.01 -0.99
CA PRO A 33 2.32 -1.79 -0.02
C PRO A 33 2.31 -2.90 1.04
N ALA A 34 3.49 -3.33 1.50
CA ALA A 34 3.62 -4.41 2.51
C ALA A 34 2.85 -4.15 3.81
N GLY A 35 2.61 -2.88 4.16
CA GLY A 35 1.82 -2.49 5.34
C GLY A 35 0.30 -2.43 5.12
N ASP A 36 -0.23 -2.81 3.95
CA ASP A 36 -1.68 -2.78 3.69
C ASP A 36 -2.41 -3.89 4.46
N ARG A 37 -2.88 -3.53 5.66
CA ARG A 37 -3.60 -4.41 6.59
C ARG A 37 -4.89 -5.01 6.01
N ARG A 38 -5.41 -4.50 4.90
CA ARG A 38 -6.67 -5.02 4.34
C ARG A 38 -6.50 -6.39 3.70
N VAL A 39 -5.30 -6.73 3.24
CA VAL A 39 -5.01 -8.07 2.72
C VAL A 39 -5.13 -9.12 3.82
N THR A 40 -4.79 -8.78 5.07
CA THR A 40 -4.92 -9.70 6.22
C THR A 40 -6.34 -9.80 6.77
N LEU A 41 -7.28 -8.96 6.30
CA LEU A 41 -8.68 -9.02 6.75
C LEU A 41 -9.51 -10.04 5.98
N HIS A 42 -9.09 -10.41 4.77
CA HIS A 42 -9.78 -11.42 3.97
C HIS A 42 -9.08 -12.78 4.13
N PRO A 43 -9.67 -13.77 4.82
CA PRO A 43 -8.99 -15.00 5.22
C PRO A 43 -8.55 -15.88 4.05
N GLU A 44 -9.19 -15.74 2.89
CA GLU A 44 -8.87 -16.50 1.68
C GLU A 44 -7.80 -15.82 0.80
N LEU A 45 -7.30 -14.65 1.19
CA LEU A 45 -6.23 -13.97 0.47
C LEU A 45 -4.87 -14.29 1.07
N THR A 46 -3.89 -14.49 0.19
CA THR A 46 -2.48 -14.64 0.57
C THR A 46 -1.66 -13.52 -0.07
N ALA A 47 -0.84 -12.85 0.73
CA ALA A 47 0.15 -11.89 0.25
C ALA A 47 1.46 -12.60 -0.07
N VAL A 48 2.01 -12.36 -1.26
CA VAL A 48 3.33 -12.84 -1.65
C VAL A 48 4.30 -11.65 -1.69
N PRO A 49 5.46 -11.70 -1.00
CA PRO A 49 6.41 -10.60 -0.99
C PRO A 49 7.05 -10.41 -2.36
N ILE A 50 7.26 -9.15 -2.76
CA ILE A 50 7.99 -8.77 -3.97
C ILE A 50 9.36 -8.23 -3.53
N GLY A 51 10.43 -8.98 -3.79
CA GLY A 51 11.77 -8.68 -3.25
C GLY A 51 12.41 -7.40 -3.79
N ASP A 52 12.34 -7.18 -5.11
CA ASP A 52 13.05 -6.08 -5.78
C ASP A 52 12.19 -4.82 -5.99
N ALA A 53 11.01 -4.76 -5.39
CA ALA A 53 10.15 -3.59 -5.51
C ALA A 53 10.73 -2.40 -4.70
N PRO A 54 10.77 -1.19 -5.27
CA PRO A 54 11.18 -0.01 -4.51
C PRO A 54 10.18 0.26 -3.37
N PRO A 55 10.65 0.78 -2.21
CA PRO A 55 9.76 1.09 -1.10
C PRO A 55 8.66 2.08 -1.50
N CYS A 56 7.43 1.79 -1.08
CA CYS A 56 6.32 2.73 -1.21
C CYS A 56 6.54 3.92 -0.27
N ARG A 57 6.71 5.12 -0.82
CA ARG A 57 6.88 6.35 -0.01
C ARG A 57 5.52 6.87 0.45
N VAL A 58 5.33 6.93 1.77
CA VAL A 58 4.21 7.62 2.40
C VAL A 58 4.68 9.03 2.77
N VAL A 59 3.91 10.05 2.38
CA VAL A 59 4.22 11.45 2.69
C VAL A 59 3.02 12.13 3.32
N VAL A 60 3.31 13.07 4.21
CA VAL A 60 2.34 14.02 4.74
C VAL A 60 2.55 15.32 3.99
N VAL A 61 1.49 15.86 3.40
CA VAL A 61 1.54 17.12 2.65
C VAL A 61 0.62 18.11 3.33
N THR A 62 1.18 19.26 3.70
CA THR A 62 0.45 20.35 4.33
C THR A 62 0.62 21.64 3.54
N ARG A 63 -0.19 22.66 3.84
CA ARG A 63 0.01 23.99 3.25
C ARG A 63 1.28 24.61 3.85
N GLY A 64 2.08 25.32 3.05
CA GLY A 64 3.41 25.76 3.47
C GLY A 64 3.46 26.72 4.68
N ALA A 65 2.38 27.44 4.96
CA ALA A 65 2.25 28.33 6.12
C ALA A 65 1.30 27.77 7.20
N ASP A 66 1.00 26.48 7.14
CA ASP A 66 0.11 25.83 8.09
C ASP A 66 0.75 25.81 9.49
N ARG A 67 0.04 26.38 10.47
CA ARG A 67 0.41 26.41 11.89
C ARG A 67 -0.64 25.75 12.76
N ASP A 68 -1.51 24.92 12.16
CA ASP A 68 -2.52 24.18 12.92
C ASP A 68 -1.83 23.26 13.94
N PRO A 69 -2.09 23.43 15.25
CA PRO A 69 -1.52 22.56 16.29
C PRO A 69 -1.85 21.08 16.07
N LEU A 70 -2.95 20.75 15.38
CA LEU A 70 -3.31 19.38 15.05
C LEU A 70 -2.35 18.75 14.04
N VAL A 71 -1.82 19.54 13.11
CA VAL A 71 -0.82 19.06 12.14
C VAL A 71 0.48 18.71 12.86
N GLU A 72 0.93 19.56 13.79
CA GLU A 72 2.14 19.28 14.56
C GLU A 72 1.96 18.05 15.46
N ALA A 73 0.86 17.98 16.21
CA ALA A 73 0.54 16.84 17.06
C ALA A 73 0.44 15.53 16.26
N PHE A 74 -0.14 15.57 15.05
CA PHE A 74 -0.17 14.43 14.15
C PHE A 74 1.24 14.02 13.71
N ARG A 75 2.10 14.99 13.34
CA ARG A 75 3.48 14.71 12.91
C ARG A 75 4.30 14.07 14.02
N GLU A 76 4.21 14.58 15.24
CA GLU A 76 4.86 14.00 16.43
C GLU A 76 4.38 12.57 16.69
N SER A 77 3.07 12.36 16.69
CA SER A 77 2.45 11.05 16.92
C SER A 77 2.84 10.06 15.82
N ALA A 78 2.81 10.49 14.56
CA ALA A 78 3.18 9.67 13.42
C ALA A 78 4.62 9.20 13.55
N LEU A 79 5.56 10.10 13.84
CA LEU A 79 6.98 9.76 14.05
C LEU A 79 7.18 8.78 15.20
N ALA A 80 6.46 8.94 16.31
CA ALA A 80 6.51 8.03 17.45
C ALA A 80 5.93 6.63 17.13
N CYS A 81 4.95 6.55 16.21
CA CYS A 81 4.31 5.31 15.79
C CYS A 81 4.94 4.65 14.57
N LEU A 82 5.96 5.24 13.94
CA LEU A 82 6.66 4.63 12.81
C LEU A 82 7.37 3.36 13.31
N ALA A 83 6.91 2.20 12.86
CA ALA A 83 7.65 0.96 13.02
C ALA A 83 8.95 1.03 12.23
N ALA A 84 10.01 0.37 12.73
CA ALA A 84 11.23 0.21 11.96
C ALA A 84 10.91 -0.45 10.60
N PRO A 85 11.58 -0.05 9.50
CA PRO A 85 11.44 -0.74 8.23
C PRO A 85 11.69 -2.23 8.41
N VAL A 86 10.83 -3.09 7.85
CA VAL A 86 11.08 -4.53 7.82
C VAL A 86 12.44 -4.76 7.11
N PRO A 87 13.40 -5.46 7.75
CA PRO A 87 14.69 -5.74 7.14
C PRO A 87 14.48 -6.57 5.87
N ARG A 88 15.31 -6.30 4.84
CA ARG A 88 15.27 -7.06 3.60
C ARG A 88 15.70 -8.51 3.90
N PRO A 89 14.91 -9.54 3.53
CA PRO A 89 15.39 -10.91 3.60
C PRO A 89 16.56 -11.09 2.62
N GLU A 90 17.59 -11.80 3.07
CA GLU A 90 18.82 -12.10 2.33
C GLU A 90 18.64 -13.15 1.22
#